data_AF-A0A9W6T4I9-F1
#
_entry.id   AF-A0A9W6T4I9-F1
#
_cell.length_a   1.000
_cell.length_b   1.000
_cell.length_c   1.000
_cell.angle_alpha   90.00
_cell.angle_beta   90.00
_cell.angle_gamma   90.00
#
_symmetry.space_group_name_H-M   'P 1'
#
loop_
_entity.id
_entity.type
_entity.pdbx_description
1 polymer ?
#
loop_
_entity_poly.entity_id
_entity_poly.type
_entity_poly.pdbx_seq_one_letter_code
_entity_poly.pdbx_strand_id
1 'polypeptide(L)'
;MSSSTDIELIHRDPRIIPQKRFFSFLLKKTQPPIPTQEERKPFPYSKSSWFNQSLFIWLLPLLFKGYKRRLVDEDLWYMDETDSVNYSYNTFIERFKLDVQNYKIKFLSKKLNKPITDITDYDLIELDKNSPEDFEFIHLFHSIIIKRIDQVR
;
A
#
# COMPACT_ATOMS: atom_id res chain seq x y z
N MET A 1 -25.11 31.68 -15.18
CA MET A 1 -24.38 32.80 -14.53
C MET A 1 -23.52 32.39 -13.32
N SER A 2 -23.17 31.10 -13.11
CA SER A 2 -22.35 30.64 -11.96
C SER A 2 -20.83 30.70 -12.20
N SER A 3 -20.38 30.60 -13.45
CA SER A 3 -18.97 30.31 -13.73
C SER A 3 -17.98 31.42 -13.35
N SER A 4 -18.37 32.69 -13.36
CA SER A 4 -17.44 33.80 -13.09
C SER A 4 -17.17 34.03 -11.61
N THR A 5 -18.17 33.84 -10.74
CA THR A 5 -18.03 33.96 -9.27
C THR A 5 -17.15 32.85 -8.69
N ASP A 6 -17.26 31.64 -9.22
CA ASP A 6 -16.49 30.49 -8.74
C ASP A 6 -14.98 30.63 -9.07
N ILE A 7 -14.66 31.19 -10.24
CA ILE A 7 -13.27 31.46 -10.68
C ILE A 7 -12.59 32.53 -9.79
N GLU A 8 -13.34 33.56 -9.38
CA GLU A 8 -12.82 34.63 -8.51
C GLU A 8 -12.60 34.19 -7.07
N LEU A 9 -13.47 33.32 -6.54
CA LEU A 9 -13.31 32.73 -5.21
C LEU A 9 -12.10 31.78 -5.13
N ILE A 10 -11.91 30.96 -6.16
CA ILE A 10 -10.72 30.08 -6.30
C ILE A 10 -9.42 30.89 -6.31
N HIS A 11 -9.42 32.10 -6.89
CA HIS A 11 -8.24 32.98 -6.91
C HIS A 11 -7.88 33.58 -5.53
N ARG A 12 -8.74 33.45 -4.51
CA ARG A 12 -8.54 34.00 -3.16
C ARG A 12 -8.38 32.94 -2.07
N ASP A 13 -8.19 31.67 -2.39
CA ASP A 13 -7.90 30.68 -1.36
C ASP A 13 -6.51 30.97 -0.73
N PRO A 14 -6.44 31.31 0.58
CA PRO A 14 -5.18 31.67 1.22
C PRO A 14 -4.17 30.51 1.27
N ARG A 15 -4.60 29.27 1.01
CA ARG A 15 -3.74 28.08 0.96
C ARG A 15 -2.95 28.00 -0.35
N ILE A 16 -3.37 28.73 -1.39
CA ILE A 16 -2.68 28.76 -2.68
C ILE A 16 -1.49 29.71 -2.59
N ILE A 17 -0.32 29.14 -2.27
CA ILE A 17 0.94 29.89 -2.17
C ILE A 17 1.75 29.70 -3.48
N PRO A 18 1.80 30.70 -4.38
CA PRO A 18 2.56 30.59 -5.62
C PRO A 18 4.06 30.50 -5.35
N GLN A 19 4.77 29.77 -6.22
CA GLN A 19 6.22 29.59 -6.12
C GLN A 19 6.90 30.16 -7.36
N LYS A 20 7.95 30.97 -7.17
CA LYS A 20 8.82 31.45 -8.26
C LYS A 20 10.02 30.51 -8.37
N ARG A 21 10.27 29.96 -9.56
CA ARG A 21 11.35 29.01 -9.84
C ARG A 21 12.08 29.41 -11.13
N PHE A 22 13.29 28.86 -11.34
CA PHE A 22 14.01 29.00 -12.60
C PHE A 22 13.11 28.50 -13.74
N PHE A 23 12.74 29.36 -14.69
CA PHE A 23 11.77 29.13 -15.78
C PHE A 23 10.28 29.44 -15.50
N SER A 24 9.92 30.06 -14.36
CA SER A 24 8.53 30.48 -14.13
C SER A 24 8.02 31.52 -15.14
N PHE A 25 8.92 32.16 -15.89
CA PHE A 25 8.57 33.13 -16.93
C PHE A 25 8.04 32.49 -18.23
N LEU A 26 8.39 31.23 -18.51
CA LEU A 26 7.94 30.51 -19.70
C LEU A 26 6.53 29.92 -19.52
N LEU A 27 6.05 29.81 -18.28
CA LEU A 27 4.77 29.19 -17.95
C LEU A 27 3.69 30.25 -17.76
N LYS A 28 2.45 29.92 -18.16
CA LYS A 28 1.28 30.77 -17.91
C LYS A 28 1.12 31.02 -16.41
N LYS A 29 0.91 32.29 -16.05
CA LYS A 29 0.75 32.79 -14.66
C LYS A 29 -0.51 32.27 -13.96
N THR A 30 -1.46 31.67 -14.69
CA THR A 30 -2.67 31.08 -14.12
C THR A 30 -2.32 29.94 -13.17
N GLN A 31 -2.79 30.07 -11.93
CA GLN A 31 -2.55 29.12 -10.85
C GLN A 31 -3.61 28.01 -10.91
N PRO A 32 -3.23 26.73 -10.79
CA PRO A 32 -4.19 25.65 -10.77
C PRO A 32 -5.02 25.70 -9.47
N PRO A 33 -6.35 25.50 -9.52
CA PRO A 33 -7.16 25.37 -8.30
C PRO A 33 -6.72 24.19 -7.43
N ILE A 34 -7.07 24.23 -6.15
CA ILE A 34 -7.02 23.06 -5.28
C ILE A 34 -8.26 22.21 -5.59
N PRO A 35 -8.12 20.92 -5.91
CA PRO A 35 -9.26 20.08 -6.21
C PRO A 35 -10.10 19.85 -4.95
N THR A 36 -11.41 19.75 -5.12
CA THR A 36 -12.30 19.26 -4.06
C THR A 36 -12.16 17.75 -3.89
N GLN A 37 -12.63 17.20 -2.77
CA GLN A 37 -12.49 15.76 -2.47
C GLN A 37 -13.16 14.87 -3.52
N GLU A 38 -14.26 15.31 -4.12
CA GLU A 38 -14.98 14.62 -5.19
C GLU A 38 -14.24 14.67 -6.54
N GLU A 39 -13.45 15.72 -6.78
CA GLU A 39 -12.64 15.88 -7.99
C GLU A 39 -11.29 15.14 -7.90
N ARG A 40 -10.93 14.63 -6.71
CA ARG A 40 -9.68 13.87 -6.52
C ARG A 40 -9.74 12.61 -7.37
N LYS A 41 -8.59 12.29 -7.98
CA LYS A 41 -8.46 11.12 -8.83
C LYS A 41 -7.85 9.96 -8.05
N PRO A 42 -8.20 8.72 -8.40
CA PRO A 42 -7.55 7.54 -7.83
C PRO A 42 -6.08 7.50 -8.22
N PHE A 43 -5.28 6.81 -7.42
CA PHE A 43 -3.85 6.63 -7.69
C PHE A 43 -3.65 5.99 -9.08
N PRO A 44 -2.92 6.66 -10.00
CA PRO A 44 -2.95 6.30 -11.42
C PRO A 44 -2.02 5.14 -11.75
N TYR A 45 -1.15 4.70 -10.83
CA TYR A 45 -0.15 3.66 -11.08
C TYR A 45 -0.81 2.36 -11.54
N SER A 46 -1.81 1.88 -10.79
CA SER A 46 -2.50 0.62 -11.05
C SER A 46 -3.31 0.61 -12.35
N LYS A 47 -3.69 1.81 -12.86
CA LYS A 47 -4.49 1.98 -14.09
C LYS A 47 -3.65 2.40 -15.31
N SER A 48 -2.35 2.65 -15.13
CA SER A 48 -1.46 3.13 -16.18
C SER A 48 -0.83 1.99 -16.98
N SER A 49 -0.59 2.19 -18.28
CA SER A 49 0.19 1.26 -19.10
C SER A 49 1.63 1.14 -18.59
N TRP A 50 2.28 0.01 -18.87
CA TRP A 50 3.65 -0.30 -18.42
C TRP A 50 4.69 0.79 -18.73
N PHE A 51 4.62 1.41 -19.91
CA PHE A 51 5.51 2.53 -20.27
C PHE A 51 5.28 3.78 -19.38
N ASN A 52 4.02 4.10 -19.11
CA ASN A 52 3.66 5.20 -18.21
C ASN A 52 4.18 4.93 -16.79
N GLN A 53 4.09 3.68 -16.32
CA GLN A 53 4.60 3.26 -15.02
C GLN A 53 6.12 3.39 -14.94
N SER A 54 6.84 2.82 -15.91
CA SER A 54 8.31 2.78 -15.92
C SER A 54 8.95 4.17 -16.02
N LEU A 55 8.36 5.06 -16.83
CA LEU A 55 8.88 6.42 -17.04
C LEU A 55 8.24 7.46 -16.11
N PHE A 56 7.37 7.06 -15.18
CA PHE A 56 6.66 7.94 -14.25
C PHE A 56 5.95 9.12 -14.94
N ILE A 57 5.49 8.94 -16.17
CA ILE A 57 4.85 10.00 -16.96
C ILE A 57 3.55 10.47 -16.27
N TRP A 58 2.87 9.57 -15.56
CA TRP A 58 1.67 9.88 -14.77
C TRP A 58 1.93 10.89 -13.62
N LEU A 59 3.18 11.07 -13.18
CA LEU A 59 3.56 11.99 -12.11
C LEU A 59 3.74 13.43 -12.61
N LEU A 60 4.04 13.62 -13.89
CA LEU A 60 4.24 14.94 -14.52
C LEU A 60 3.12 15.96 -14.22
N PRO A 61 1.81 15.65 -14.33
CA PRO A 61 0.76 16.63 -14.00
C PRO A 61 0.83 17.14 -12.55
N LEU A 62 1.22 16.30 -11.59
CA LEU A 62 1.40 16.73 -10.19
C LEU A 62 2.64 17.61 -10.05
N LEU A 63 3.74 17.25 -10.72
CA LEU A 63 4.96 18.07 -10.73
C LEU A 63 4.72 19.45 -11.33
N PHE A 64 3.96 19.56 -12.42
CA PHE A 64 3.60 20.85 -13.01
C PHE A 64 2.76 21.72 -12.06
N LYS A 65 1.85 21.12 -11.28
CA LYS A 65 1.12 21.85 -10.22
C LYS A 65 2.07 22.34 -9.13
N GLY A 66 2.94 21.46 -8.63
CA GLY A 66 3.93 21.75 -7.57
C GLY A 66 5.04 22.73 -7.99
N TYR A 67 5.27 22.83 -9.29
CA TYR A 67 6.15 23.83 -9.86
C TYR A 67 5.54 25.24 -9.74
N LYS A 68 4.24 25.37 -10.01
CA LYS A 68 3.52 26.66 -9.99
C LYS A 68 3.14 27.14 -8.59
N ARG A 69 2.70 26.22 -7.72
CA ARG A 69 2.29 26.52 -6.34
C ARG A 69 2.72 25.42 -5.38
N ARG A 70 2.70 25.72 -4.08
CA ARG A 70 2.87 24.70 -3.05
C ARG A 70 1.76 23.65 -3.19
N LEU A 71 2.14 22.37 -3.16
CA LEU A 71 1.19 21.26 -3.14
C LEU A 71 0.53 21.19 -1.76
N VAL A 72 -0.75 20.82 -1.76
CA VAL A 72 -1.52 20.53 -0.56
C VAL A 72 -1.98 19.08 -0.63
N ASP A 73 -2.42 18.51 0.49
CA ASP A 73 -2.79 17.10 0.60
C ASP A 73 -3.91 16.71 -0.37
N GLU A 74 -4.82 17.63 -0.69
CA GLU A 74 -5.91 17.42 -1.64
C GLU A 74 -5.42 17.28 -3.09
N ASP A 75 -4.24 17.82 -3.43
CA ASP A 75 -3.65 17.64 -4.77
C ASP A 75 -3.19 16.22 -5.04
N LEU A 76 -2.94 15.46 -3.97
CA LEU A 76 -2.51 14.08 -4.07
C LEU A 76 -3.69 13.19 -4.47
N TRP A 77 -3.35 12.06 -5.07
CA TRP A 77 -4.35 11.03 -5.37
C TRP A 77 -4.88 10.39 -4.08
N TYR A 78 -6.10 9.88 -4.14
CA TYR A 78 -6.59 8.97 -3.11
C TYR A 78 -6.19 7.53 -3.45
N MET A 79 -6.02 6.69 -2.44
CA MET A 79 -5.74 5.27 -2.61
C MET A 79 -7.04 4.52 -2.87
N ASP A 80 -7.07 3.70 -3.92
CA ASP A 80 -8.17 2.76 -4.16
C ASP A 80 -8.18 1.68 -3.05
N GLU A 81 -9.31 1.02 -2.83
CA GLU A 81 -9.48 0.02 -1.76
C GLU A 81 -8.47 -1.14 -1.86
N THR A 82 -8.05 -1.50 -3.07
CA THR A 82 -7.06 -2.57 -3.31
C THR A 82 -5.66 -2.19 -2.83
N ASP A 83 -5.32 -0.90 -2.87
CA ASP A 83 -4.02 -0.39 -2.42
C ASP A 83 -4.08 0.05 -0.95
N SER A 84 -5.20 -0.22 -0.27
CA SER A 84 -5.38 0.12 1.13
C SER A 84 -4.57 -0.79 2.05
N VAL A 85 -4.17 -0.24 3.19
CA VAL A 85 -3.50 -0.98 4.27
C VAL A 85 -4.37 -2.12 4.76
N ASN A 86 -5.69 -1.92 4.85
CA ASN A 86 -6.62 -2.94 5.31
C ASN A 86 -6.65 -4.16 4.37
N TYR A 87 -6.71 -3.92 3.06
CA TYR A 87 -6.67 -5.00 2.06
C TYR A 87 -5.35 -5.79 2.14
N SER A 88 -4.22 -5.07 2.18
CA SER A 88 -2.90 -5.67 2.28
C SER A 88 -2.73 -6.48 3.58
N TYR A 89 -3.20 -5.93 4.70
CA TYR A 89 -3.17 -6.59 6.01
C TYR A 89 -4.01 -7.87 6.03
N ASN A 90 -5.25 -7.82 5.55
CA ASN A 90 -6.13 -8.99 5.54
C ASN A 90 -5.55 -10.10 4.65
N THR A 91 -5.11 -9.75 3.44
CA THR A 91 -4.46 -10.69 2.52
C THR A 91 -3.22 -11.32 3.14
N PHE A 92 -2.40 -10.53 3.85
CA PHE A 92 -1.23 -11.02 4.56
C PHE A 92 -1.62 -11.99 5.68
N ILE A 93 -2.55 -11.61 6.56
CA ILE A 93 -2.97 -12.43 7.71
C ILE A 93 -3.61 -13.74 7.27
N GLU A 94 -4.41 -13.74 6.21
CA GLU A 94 -5.00 -14.97 5.65
C GLU A 94 -3.92 -15.93 5.19
N ARG A 95 -2.96 -15.46 4.38
CA ARG A 95 -1.83 -16.28 3.91
C ARG A 95 -0.94 -16.74 5.07
N PHE A 96 -0.66 -15.84 6.01
CA PHE A 96 0.17 -16.13 7.18
C PHE A 96 -0.45 -17.23 8.04
N LYS A 97 -1.77 -17.17 8.31
CA LYS A 97 -2.48 -18.22 9.06
C LYS A 97 -2.40 -19.58 8.36
N LEU A 98 -2.57 -19.62 7.04
CA LEU A 98 -2.44 -20.86 6.26
C LEU A 98 -1.03 -21.43 6.35
N ASP A 99 0.00 -20.59 6.21
CA ASP A 99 1.38 -21.01 6.33
C ASP A 99 1.68 -21.55 7.74
N VAL A 100 1.26 -20.82 8.79
CA VAL A 100 1.40 -21.26 10.18
C VAL A 100 0.74 -22.62 10.41
N GLN A 101 -0.49 -22.82 9.92
CA GLN A 101 -1.18 -24.12 10.02
C GLN A 101 -0.40 -25.23 9.30
N ASN A 102 0.06 -24.98 8.07
CA ASN A 102 0.88 -25.94 7.32
C ASN A 102 2.17 -26.32 8.07
N TYR A 103 2.81 -25.35 8.75
CA TYR A 103 4.00 -25.62 9.55
C TYR A 103 3.68 -26.38 10.83
N LYS A 104 2.57 -26.07 11.52
CA LYS A 104 2.10 -26.84 12.68
C LYS A 104 1.86 -28.30 12.32
N ILE A 105 1.17 -28.55 11.20
CA ILE A 105 0.92 -29.89 10.68
C ILE A 105 2.25 -30.62 10.39
N LYS A 106 3.20 -29.98 9.70
CA LYS A 106 4.52 -30.58 9.43
C LYS A 106 5.34 -30.85 10.71
N PHE A 107 5.21 -29.97 11.70
CA PHE A 107 5.86 -30.15 12.99
C PHE A 107 5.26 -31.35 13.75
N LEU A 108 3.93 -31.43 13.83
CA LEU A 108 3.22 -32.53 14.45
C LEU A 108 3.49 -33.86 13.75
N SER A 109 3.51 -33.89 12.41
CA SER A 109 3.82 -35.11 11.64
C SER A 109 5.19 -35.66 12.02
N LYS A 110 6.17 -34.77 12.19
CA LYS A 110 7.52 -35.11 12.61
C LYS A 110 7.60 -35.51 14.09
N LYS A 111 6.89 -34.80 14.98
CA LYS A 111 6.88 -35.07 16.42
C LYS A 111 6.20 -36.39 16.77
N LEU A 112 5.08 -36.68 16.11
CA LEU A 112 4.27 -37.88 16.34
C LEU A 112 4.68 -39.06 15.46
N ASN A 113 5.60 -38.87 14.51
CA ASN A 113 5.94 -39.85 13.46
C ASN A 113 4.71 -40.38 12.69
N LYS A 114 3.74 -39.51 12.44
CA LYS A 114 2.51 -39.82 11.68
C LYS A 114 2.55 -39.13 10.31
N PRO A 115 1.94 -39.71 9.27
CA PRO A 115 1.79 -39.00 8.00
C PRO A 115 0.88 -37.77 8.18
N ILE A 116 1.10 -36.76 7.34
CA ILE A 116 0.40 -35.47 7.38
C ILE A 116 -1.13 -35.63 7.30
N THR A 117 -1.61 -36.62 6.54
CA THR A 117 -3.03 -36.92 6.33
C THR A 117 -3.77 -37.34 7.59
N ASP A 118 -3.05 -37.84 8.59
CA ASP A 118 -3.64 -38.45 9.79
C ASP A 118 -3.65 -37.48 10.98
N ILE A 119 -3.24 -36.23 10.75
CA ILE A 119 -3.24 -35.17 11.76
C ILE A 119 -4.65 -34.59 11.84
N THR A 120 -5.23 -34.66 13.03
CA THR A 120 -6.58 -34.21 13.27
C THR A 120 -6.61 -32.77 13.77
N ASP A 121 -7.75 -32.10 13.63
CA ASP A 121 -7.95 -30.75 14.19
C ASP A 121 -7.78 -30.72 15.72
N TYR A 122 -8.02 -31.85 16.40
CA TYR A 122 -7.76 -31.99 17.84
C TYR A 122 -6.27 -31.86 18.17
N ASP A 123 -5.38 -32.48 17.39
CA ASP A 123 -3.92 -32.40 17.59
C ASP A 123 -3.43 -30.94 17.43
N LEU A 124 -4.04 -30.18 16.51
CA LEU A 124 -3.74 -28.76 16.30
C LEU A 124 -4.24 -27.88 17.44
N ILE A 125 -5.45 -28.15 17.95
CA ILE A 125 -6.02 -27.43 19.10
C ILE A 125 -5.23 -27.73 20.38
N GLU A 126 -4.76 -28.97 20.55
CA GLU A 126 -3.91 -29.35 21.69
C GLU A 126 -2.54 -28.66 21.63
N LEU A 127 -1.94 -28.55 20.45
CA LEU A 127 -0.73 -27.76 20.24
C LEU A 127 -0.96 -26.29 20.64
N ASP A 128 -2.06 -25.69 20.20
CA ASP A 128 -2.36 -24.26 20.50
C ASP A 128 -2.64 -23.99 21.98
N LYS A 129 -3.28 -24.93 22.70
CA LYS A 129 -3.50 -24.81 24.15
C LYS A 129 -2.21 -24.85 24.95
N ASN A 130 -1.19 -25.56 24.45
CA ASN A 130 0.11 -25.67 25.09
C ASN A 130 1.13 -24.63 24.58
N SER A 131 0.73 -23.74 23.64
CA SER A 131 1.60 -22.83 22.88
C SER A 131 1.67 -21.37 23.37
N PRO A 132 1.81 -21.03 24.67
CA PRO A 132 2.35 -19.71 25.01
C PRO A 132 3.88 -19.63 24.87
N GLU A 133 4.61 -20.75 24.97
CA GLU A 133 6.08 -20.72 25.19
C GLU A 133 6.91 -21.78 24.46
N ASP A 134 6.38 -22.46 23.42
CA ASP A 134 7.14 -23.50 22.72
C ASP A 134 8.25 -22.88 21.83
N PHE A 135 9.41 -22.61 22.45
CA PHE A 135 10.64 -22.13 21.82
C PHE A 135 11.04 -22.99 20.62
N GLU A 136 10.73 -24.28 20.61
CA GLU A 136 11.03 -25.18 19.47
C GLU A 136 10.27 -24.79 18.20
N PHE A 137 9.00 -24.38 18.31
CA PHE A 137 8.22 -23.93 17.15
C PHE A 137 8.78 -22.61 16.62
N ILE A 138 9.10 -21.66 17.51
CA ILE A 138 9.70 -20.38 17.14
C ILE A 138 11.05 -20.60 16.44
N HIS A 139 11.90 -21.50 16.95
CA HIS A 139 13.22 -21.77 16.38
C HIS A 139 13.13 -22.45 15.01
N LEU A 140 12.18 -23.38 14.83
CA LEU A 140 11.90 -24.02 13.55
C LEU A 140 11.39 -22.98 12.54
N PHE A 141 10.45 -22.14 12.95
CA PHE A 141 9.88 -21.07 12.13
C PHE A 141 10.95 -20.06 11.69
N HIS A 142 11.81 -19.61 12.62
CA HIS A 142 12.94 -18.72 12.31
C HIS A 142 13.90 -19.35 11.30
N SER A 143 14.26 -20.63 11.49
CA SER A 143 15.18 -21.33 10.58
C SER A 143 14.64 -21.43 9.15
N ILE A 144 13.32 -21.56 9.01
CA ILE A 144 12.66 -21.68 7.71
C ILE A 144 12.49 -20.33 7.05
N ILE A 145 12.14 -19.28 7.80
CA ILE A 145 12.07 -17.91 7.28
C ILE A 145 13.43 -17.49 6.73
N ILE A 146 14.52 -17.72 7.48
CA ILE A 146 15.87 -17.39 7.03
C ILE A 146 16.20 -18.12 5.73
N LYS A 147 15.95 -19.44 5.65
CA LYS A 147 16.18 -20.22 4.42
C LYS A 147 15.37 -19.74 3.23
N ARG A 148 14.16 -19.25 3.44
CA ARG A 148 13.27 -18.77 2.37
C ARG A 148 13.66 -17.38 1.88
N ILE A 149 14.16 -16.53 2.78
CA ILE A 149 14.75 -15.22 2.42
C ILE A 149 16.01 -15.44 1.58
N ASP A 150 16.86 -16.40 1.95
CA ASP A 150 18.08 -16.73 1.19
C ASP A 150 17.81 -17.30 -0.21
N GLN A 151 16.66 -17.94 -0.45
CA GLN A 151 16.28 -18.44 -1.78
C GLN A 151 15.73 -17.38 -2.74
N VAL A 152 15.27 -16.24 -2.21
CA VAL A 152 14.68 -15.15 -3.00
C VAL A 152 15.73 -14.09 -3.37
N ARG A 153 16.91 -14.15 -2.76
CA ARG A 153 18.05 -13.26 -3.02
C ARG A 153 18.99 -13.84 -4.08
#